data_AF-A0A972M7E8-F1
#
_entry.id   AF-A0A972M7E8-F1
#
_cell.length_a   1.000
_cell.length_b   1.000
_cell.length_c   1.000
_cell.angle_alpha   90.00
_cell.angle_beta   90.00
_cell.angle_gamma   90.00
#
_symmetry.space_group_name_H-M   'P 1'
#
loop_
_entity.id
_entity.type
_entity.pdbx_description
1 polymer ?
#
loop_
_entity_poly.entity_id
_entity_poly.type
_entity_poly.pdbx_seq_one_letter_code
_entity_poly.pdbx_strand_id
1 'polypeptide(L)'
;LTYEEAEALLDQDPNLARLWEWARRYAARRLRHGARLVSLPEVKVRVQLPDGPIEIRPLPPLRSRDLVREAMLMVGEAVGRYAREHDLALPYTTQLPPREIEDVPSGLAGMYALRRTFHRSEYKSVPAPHGGLGLDAYVQATSPLRRYLDLVVHQQLRAHLAGRPTLDPAAVLERVGMAEAAREHVRLAERRSRRHWTLVYLLEHPDWQGEGIVVEQQPPWITVVIPSLGLIERVHARGEVALNSTVALRVRSVSLPDLRVHWEFLGVEG
;
A
#
# COMPACT_ATOMS: atom_id res chain seq x y z
N LEU A 1 -16.62 13.23 -6.93
CA LEU A 1 -16.81 11.77 -6.94
C LEU A 1 -15.94 11.15 -5.86
N THR A 2 -16.55 10.46 -4.92
CA THR A 2 -15.88 9.44 -4.10
C THR A 2 -15.58 8.20 -4.95
N TYR A 3 -14.84 7.24 -4.41
CA TYR A 3 -14.59 5.98 -5.12
C TYR A 3 -15.88 5.16 -5.27
N GLU A 4 -16.75 5.21 -4.27
CA GLU A 4 -18.05 4.55 -4.25
C GLU A 4 -18.99 5.16 -5.31
N GLU A 5 -19.03 6.49 -5.41
CA GLU A 5 -19.79 7.18 -6.46
C GLU A 5 -19.25 6.85 -7.86
N ALA A 6 -17.93 6.84 -8.04
CA ALA A 6 -17.30 6.48 -9.30
C ALA A 6 -17.51 5.00 -9.67
N GLU A 7 -17.58 4.10 -8.68
CA GLU A 7 -17.89 2.68 -8.89
C GLU A 7 -19.30 2.51 -9.45
N ALA A 8 -20.29 3.20 -8.87
CA ALA A 8 -21.67 3.15 -9.32
C ALA A 8 -21.83 3.66 -10.77
N LEU A 9 -21.02 4.63 -11.17
CA LEU A 9 -21.03 5.22 -12.51
C LEU A 9 -20.15 4.48 -13.52
N LEU A 10 -19.31 3.54 -13.11
CA LEU A 10 -18.25 2.98 -13.94
C LEU A 10 -18.76 2.31 -15.22
N ASP A 11 -19.91 1.64 -15.13
CA ASP A 11 -20.55 0.95 -16.26
C ASP A 11 -21.64 1.82 -16.95
N GLN A 12 -21.98 2.99 -16.38
CA GLN A 12 -23.02 3.88 -16.89
C GLN A 12 -22.46 5.07 -17.68
N ASP A 13 -21.30 5.59 -17.27
CA ASP A 13 -20.60 6.70 -17.93
C ASP A 13 -19.61 6.15 -18.98
N PRO A 14 -19.80 6.44 -20.28
CA PRO A 14 -18.93 5.93 -21.33
C PRO A 14 -17.47 6.38 -21.22
N ASN A 15 -17.20 7.54 -20.62
CA ASN A 15 -15.83 8.01 -20.41
C ASN A 15 -15.16 7.23 -19.29
N LEU A 16 -15.85 7.00 -18.17
CA LEU A 16 -15.33 6.19 -17.07
C LEU A 16 -15.11 4.74 -17.49
N ALA A 17 -16.04 4.16 -18.25
CA ALA A 17 -15.90 2.82 -18.81
C ALA A 17 -14.65 2.70 -19.70
N ARG A 18 -14.40 3.70 -20.56
CA ARG A 18 -13.21 3.74 -21.41
C ARG A 18 -11.91 3.89 -20.62
N LEU A 19 -11.89 4.74 -19.60
CA LEU A 19 -10.74 4.88 -18.70
C LEU A 19 -10.46 3.57 -17.95
N TRP A 20 -11.50 2.88 -17.51
CA TRP A 20 -11.39 1.57 -16.87
C TRP A 20 -10.78 0.53 -17.81
N GLU A 21 -11.21 0.50 -19.07
CA GLU A 21 -10.65 -0.39 -20.07
C GLU A 21 -9.15 -0.15 -20.27
N TRP A 22 -8.72 1.10 -20.39
CA TRP A 22 -7.30 1.44 -20.50
C TRP A 22 -6.50 1.03 -19.26
N ALA A 23 -7.03 1.30 -18.07
CA ALA A 23 -6.44 0.88 -16.79
C ALA A 23 -6.24 -0.64 -16.73
N ARG A 24 -7.24 -1.43 -17.13
CA ARG A 24 -7.15 -2.89 -17.17
C ARG A 24 -6.11 -3.39 -18.16
N ARG A 25 -6.09 -2.84 -19.39
CA ARG A 25 -5.11 -3.22 -20.42
C ARG A 25 -3.67 -2.92 -19.96
N TYR A 26 -3.47 -1.77 -19.32
CA TYR A 26 -2.20 -1.38 -18.72
C TYR A 26 -1.77 -2.31 -17.59
N ALA A 27 -2.66 -2.60 -16.64
CA ALA A 27 -2.38 -3.56 -15.56
C ALA A 27 -1.98 -4.93 -16.12
N ALA A 28 -2.73 -5.44 -17.11
CA ALA A 28 -2.43 -6.71 -17.76
C ALA A 28 -1.05 -6.71 -18.45
N ARG A 29 -0.64 -5.60 -19.08
CA ARG A 29 0.71 -5.44 -19.65
C ARG A 29 1.77 -5.53 -18.56
N ARG A 30 1.60 -4.81 -17.45
CA ARG A 30 2.57 -4.83 -16.32
C ARG A 30 2.70 -6.22 -15.72
N LEU A 31 1.58 -6.94 -15.53
CA LEU A 31 1.59 -8.31 -15.01
C LEU A 31 2.36 -9.26 -15.94
N ARG A 32 2.20 -9.14 -17.26
CA ARG A 32 3.01 -9.90 -18.25
C ARG A 32 4.50 -9.56 -18.19
N HIS A 33 4.84 -8.35 -17.73
CA HIS A 33 6.21 -7.88 -17.51
C HIS A 33 6.72 -8.16 -16.08
N GLY A 34 6.12 -9.12 -15.38
CA GLY A 34 6.61 -9.56 -14.07
C GLY A 34 6.11 -8.75 -12.88
N ALA A 35 5.21 -7.78 -13.07
CA ALA A 35 4.58 -7.10 -11.93
C ALA A 35 3.83 -8.09 -11.03
N ARG A 36 3.82 -7.81 -9.74
CA ARG A 36 3.09 -8.59 -8.73
C ARG A 36 2.11 -7.67 -8.02
N LEU A 37 0.85 -8.05 -7.97
CA LEU A 37 -0.18 -7.32 -7.23
C LEU A 37 -0.30 -7.91 -5.83
N VAL A 38 -0.21 -7.05 -4.81
CA VAL A 38 -0.49 -7.41 -3.43
C VAL A 38 -1.68 -6.59 -2.97
N SER A 39 -2.75 -7.27 -2.60
CA SER A 39 -3.95 -6.65 -2.03
C SER A 39 -4.20 -7.26 -0.65
N LEU A 40 -3.96 -6.46 0.39
CA LEU A 40 -4.31 -6.79 1.76
C LEU A 40 -5.40 -5.82 2.24
N PRO A 41 -6.30 -6.25 3.14
CA PRO A 41 -7.33 -5.39 3.70
C PRO A 41 -6.75 -4.09 4.29
N GLU A 42 -7.33 -2.96 3.90
CA GLU A 42 -7.01 -1.65 4.43
C GLU A 42 -8.21 -1.07 5.16
N VAL A 43 -7.95 -0.24 6.17
CA VAL A 43 -8.99 0.51 6.90
C VAL A 43 -8.70 2.00 6.89
N LYS A 44 -9.75 2.80 6.96
CA LYS A 44 -9.70 4.21 7.30
C LYS A 44 -10.00 4.36 8.79
N VAL A 45 -9.04 4.90 9.53
CA VAL A 45 -9.22 5.31 10.93
C VAL A 45 -9.56 6.79 10.93
N ARG A 46 -10.73 7.16 11.46
CA ARG A 46 -11.16 8.55 11.66
C ARG A 46 -11.35 8.78 13.14
N VAL A 47 -10.74 9.86 13.63
CA VAL A 47 -10.83 10.30 15.03
C VAL A 47 -11.46 11.68 15.02
N GLN A 48 -12.49 11.88 15.82
CA GLN A 48 -13.16 13.17 15.97
C GLN A 48 -12.96 13.62 17.42
N LEU A 49 -12.18 14.68 17.65
CA LEU A 49 -11.87 15.18 18.99
C LEU A 49 -12.67 16.45 19.29
N PRO A 50 -12.98 16.75 20.57
CA PRO A 50 -12.63 15.97 21.77
C PRO A 50 -13.60 14.82 22.09
N ASP A 51 -14.88 14.90 21.68
CA ASP A 51 -15.95 13.98 22.13
C ASP A 51 -16.55 13.10 21.03
N GLY A 52 -15.92 13.05 19.86
CA GLY A 52 -16.44 12.29 18.72
C GLY A 52 -15.95 10.84 18.70
N PRO A 53 -16.67 9.94 18.03
CA PRO A 53 -16.32 8.53 18.02
C PRO A 53 -15.03 8.25 17.23
N ILE A 54 -14.30 7.22 17.64
CA ILE A 54 -13.27 6.61 16.82
C ILE A 54 -13.95 5.63 15.86
N GLU A 55 -13.81 5.89 14.56
CA GLU A 55 -14.38 5.03 13.53
C GLU A 55 -13.27 4.33 12.77
N ILE A 56 -13.37 3.00 12.68
CA ILE A 56 -12.54 2.18 11.81
C ILE A 56 -13.42 1.60 10.72
N ARG A 57 -13.21 2.04 9.48
CA ARG A 57 -14.00 1.61 8.32
C ARG A 57 -13.13 0.84 7.33
N PRO A 58 -13.43 -0.44 7.04
CA PRO A 58 -12.77 -1.16 5.95
C PRO A 58 -12.93 -0.44 4.61
N LEU A 59 -11.87 -0.45 3.82
CA LEU A 59 -11.89 0.08 2.47
C LEU A 59 -12.23 -1.05 1.49
N PRO A 60 -13.38 -0.97 0.79
CA PRO A 60 -13.76 -2.01 -0.14
C PRO A 60 -12.82 -2.07 -1.35
N PRO A 61 -12.60 -3.26 -1.94
CA PRO A 61 -11.79 -3.45 -3.14
C PRO A 61 -12.58 -3.02 -4.39
N LEU A 62 -12.70 -1.71 -4.62
CA LEU A 62 -13.47 -1.14 -5.73
C LEU A 62 -12.65 -1.06 -7.03
N ARG A 63 -13.30 -1.33 -8.17
CA ARG A 63 -12.71 -1.15 -9.52
C ARG A 63 -12.32 0.29 -9.76
N SER A 64 -13.11 1.24 -9.25
CA SER A 64 -12.80 2.67 -9.32
C SER A 64 -11.47 3.04 -8.63
N ARG A 65 -11.08 2.35 -7.55
CA ARG A 65 -9.78 2.53 -6.89
C ARG A 65 -8.65 1.97 -7.74
N ASP A 66 -8.86 0.79 -8.32
CA ASP A 66 -7.90 0.19 -9.24
C ASP A 66 -7.70 1.07 -10.48
N LEU A 67 -8.77 1.63 -11.05
CA LEU A 67 -8.70 2.58 -12.15
C LEU A 67 -7.77 3.74 -11.83
N VAL A 68 -7.99 4.42 -10.70
CA VAL A 68 -7.16 5.56 -10.30
C VAL A 68 -5.72 5.11 -10.04
N ARG A 69 -5.50 3.97 -9.36
CA ARG A 69 -4.16 3.42 -9.12
C ARG A 69 -3.40 3.24 -10.44
N GLU A 70 -4.00 2.56 -11.40
CA GLU A 70 -3.35 2.30 -12.69
C GLU A 70 -3.14 3.58 -13.51
N ALA A 71 -4.08 4.52 -13.49
CA ALA A 71 -3.90 5.84 -14.11
C ALA A 71 -2.71 6.60 -13.51
N MET A 72 -2.54 6.60 -12.18
CA MET A 72 -1.39 7.24 -11.54
C MET A 72 -0.07 6.56 -11.91
N LEU A 73 -0.08 5.23 -12.06
CA LEU A 73 1.08 4.47 -12.51
C LEU A 73 1.44 4.77 -13.96
N MET A 74 0.44 4.91 -14.85
CA MET A 74 0.66 5.35 -16.24
C MET A 74 1.36 6.70 -16.30
N VAL A 75 0.93 7.67 -15.48
CA VAL A 75 1.58 8.99 -15.41
C VAL A 75 3.04 8.85 -14.97
N GLY A 76 3.30 8.06 -13.93
CA GLY A 76 4.66 7.85 -13.44
C GLY A 76 5.58 7.16 -14.45
N GLU A 77 5.05 6.20 -15.23
CA GLU A 77 5.79 5.59 -16.33
C GLU A 77 6.02 6.59 -17.47
N ALA A 78 5.00 7.32 -17.90
CA ALA A 78 5.09 8.28 -18.99
C ALA A 78 6.12 9.37 -18.70
N VAL A 79 6.10 9.94 -17.48
CA VAL A 79 7.08 10.92 -17.03
C VAL A 79 8.49 10.30 -16.97
N GLY A 80 8.61 9.07 -16.46
CA GLY A 80 9.90 8.38 -16.39
C GLY A 80 10.50 8.13 -17.78
N ARG A 81 9.67 7.77 -18.76
CA ARG A 81 10.07 7.61 -20.17
C ARG A 81 10.47 8.93 -20.80
N TYR A 82 9.66 9.98 -20.64
CA TYR A 82 9.97 11.32 -21.12
C TYR A 82 11.32 11.80 -20.60
N ALA A 83 11.54 11.71 -19.29
CA ALA A 83 12.78 12.15 -18.68
C ALA A 83 13.99 11.35 -19.16
N ARG A 84 13.85 10.04 -19.40
CA ARG A 84 14.90 9.22 -20.01
C ARG A 84 15.23 9.66 -21.44
N GLU A 85 14.23 9.98 -22.25
CA GLU A 85 14.42 10.42 -23.65
C GLU A 85 15.10 11.81 -23.76
N HIS A 86 15.03 12.61 -22.71
CA HIS A 86 15.58 13.96 -22.63
C HIS A 86 16.77 14.10 -21.66
N ASP A 87 17.35 12.98 -21.21
CA ASP A 87 18.47 12.94 -20.25
C ASP A 87 18.23 13.77 -18.97
N LEU A 88 16.98 13.80 -18.49
CA LEU A 88 16.60 14.52 -17.28
C LEU A 88 16.78 13.67 -16.03
N ALA A 89 17.57 14.20 -15.09
CA ALA A 89 17.69 13.65 -13.76
C ALA A 89 16.38 13.84 -12.98
N LEU A 90 15.77 12.73 -12.57
CA LEU A 90 14.57 12.70 -11.73
C LEU A 90 14.78 11.73 -10.56
N PRO A 91 14.01 11.84 -9.46
CA PRO A 91 14.00 10.82 -8.41
C PRO A 91 13.25 9.55 -8.87
N TYR A 92 13.89 8.75 -9.72
CA TYR A 92 13.37 7.44 -10.17
C TYR A 92 13.18 6.52 -8.98
N THR A 93 11.97 5.97 -8.85
CA THR A 93 11.68 4.92 -7.85
C THR A 93 11.98 3.58 -8.50
N THR A 94 12.91 2.84 -7.90
CA THR A 94 13.47 1.61 -8.44
C THR A 94 13.32 0.49 -7.43
N GLN A 95 13.29 -0.75 -7.90
CA GLN A 95 13.15 -1.92 -7.03
C GLN A 95 13.63 -3.15 -7.78
N LEU A 96 14.38 -4.02 -7.11
CA LEU A 96 14.69 -5.34 -7.67
C LEU A 96 13.39 -6.16 -7.88
N PRO A 97 13.38 -7.11 -8.84
CA PRO A 97 12.30 -8.07 -8.97
C PRO A 97 12.00 -8.75 -7.62
N PRO A 98 10.72 -8.96 -7.26
CA PRO A 98 10.40 -9.75 -6.08
C PRO A 98 11.04 -11.14 -6.16
N ARG A 99 11.49 -11.67 -5.03
CA ARG A 99 12.06 -13.02 -4.96
C ARG A 99 11.04 -14.05 -5.46
N GLU A 100 11.51 -15.00 -6.24
CA GLU A 100 10.67 -16.12 -6.66
C GLU A 100 10.34 -17.02 -5.47
N ILE A 101 9.09 -17.44 -5.40
CA ILE A 101 8.59 -18.41 -4.43
C ILE A 101 7.72 -19.41 -5.19
N GLU A 102 7.89 -20.68 -4.85
CA GLU A 102 7.05 -21.77 -5.34
C GLU A 102 5.76 -21.83 -4.52
N ASP A 103 4.71 -22.44 -5.09
CA ASP A 103 3.47 -22.77 -4.40
C ASP A 103 2.83 -21.62 -3.61
N VAL A 104 2.67 -20.46 -4.25
CA VAL A 104 1.94 -19.33 -3.66
C VAL A 104 0.51 -19.75 -3.35
N PRO A 105 0.07 -19.76 -2.08
CA PRO A 105 -1.30 -20.11 -1.75
C PRO A 105 -2.29 -19.16 -2.43
N SER A 106 -3.52 -19.60 -2.68
CA SER A 106 -4.59 -18.67 -3.05
C SER A 106 -4.97 -17.76 -1.86
N GLY A 107 -5.80 -16.75 -2.10
CA GLY A 107 -6.37 -15.93 -1.03
C GLY A 107 -5.37 -14.99 -0.33
N LEU A 108 -5.68 -14.61 0.91
CA LEU A 108 -4.88 -13.65 1.69
C LEU A 108 -3.54 -14.21 2.13
N ALA A 109 -3.43 -15.53 2.37
CA ALA A 109 -2.15 -16.16 2.66
C ALA A 109 -1.17 -15.97 1.49
N GLY A 110 -1.64 -16.14 0.26
CA GLY A 110 -0.89 -15.83 -0.96
C GLY A 110 -0.45 -14.37 -1.03
N MET A 111 -1.38 -13.44 -0.82
CA MET A 111 -1.08 -12.00 -0.85
C MET A 111 -0.06 -11.61 0.22
N TYR A 112 -0.15 -12.20 1.42
CA TYR A 112 0.80 -12.00 2.50
C TYR A 112 2.18 -12.57 2.17
N ALA A 113 2.24 -13.80 1.65
CA ALA A 113 3.48 -14.44 1.20
C ALA A 113 4.16 -13.62 0.10
N LEU A 114 3.41 -13.23 -0.94
CA LEU A 114 3.88 -12.37 -2.03
C LEU A 114 4.45 -11.06 -1.50
N ARG A 115 3.77 -10.38 -0.56
CA ARG A 115 4.27 -9.13 0.04
C ARG A 115 5.69 -9.26 0.59
N ARG A 116 6.03 -10.41 1.20
CA ARG A 116 7.32 -10.67 1.84
C ARG A 116 8.45 -10.95 0.82
N THR A 117 8.11 -11.15 -0.44
CA THR A 117 9.09 -11.35 -1.52
C THR A 117 9.66 -10.04 -2.06
N PHE A 118 8.96 -8.92 -1.85
CA PHE A 118 9.37 -7.62 -2.37
C PHE A 118 10.61 -7.07 -1.64
N HIS A 119 11.53 -6.52 -2.43
CA HIS A 119 12.64 -5.72 -1.90
C HIS A 119 12.15 -4.32 -1.49
N ARG A 120 12.92 -3.60 -0.67
CA ARG A 120 12.65 -2.18 -0.41
C ARG A 120 12.84 -1.41 -1.72
N SER A 121 11.93 -0.48 -2.02
CA SER A 121 12.13 0.46 -3.13
C SER A 121 13.19 1.50 -2.76
N GLU A 122 14.01 1.87 -3.74
CA GLU A 122 15.09 2.83 -3.63
C GLU A 122 14.88 3.98 -4.61
N TYR A 123 15.49 5.13 -4.34
CA TYR A 123 15.51 6.24 -5.28
C TYR A 123 16.87 6.33 -5.97
N LYS A 124 16.84 6.52 -7.29
CA LYS A 124 18.02 6.79 -8.12
C LYS A 124 17.80 8.08 -8.90
N SER A 125 18.87 8.77 -9.26
CA SER A 125 18.80 9.95 -10.13
C SER A 125 18.79 9.62 -11.62
N VAL A 126 19.07 8.36 -11.96
CA VAL A 126 19.06 7.82 -13.33
C VAL A 126 17.97 6.75 -13.48
N PRO A 127 17.41 6.56 -14.68
CA PRO A 127 16.40 5.54 -14.93
C PRO A 127 16.89 4.14 -14.56
N ALA A 128 16.07 3.37 -13.85
CA ALA A 128 16.29 1.96 -13.64
C ALA A 128 14.95 1.21 -13.41
N PRO A 129 14.93 -0.12 -13.59
CA PRO A 129 13.71 -0.90 -13.44
C PRO A 129 13.10 -0.86 -12.04
N HIS A 130 11.77 -0.99 -12.02
CA HIS A 130 10.98 -1.25 -10.83
C HIS A 130 10.29 -2.61 -10.96
N GLY A 131 10.98 -3.66 -10.51
CA GLY A 131 10.57 -5.05 -10.68
C GLY A 131 9.17 -5.36 -10.14
N GLY A 132 8.83 -4.88 -8.94
CA GLY A 132 7.49 -5.09 -8.38
C GLY A 132 6.34 -4.45 -9.18
N LEU A 133 6.63 -3.43 -9.99
CA LEU A 133 5.65 -2.76 -10.85
C LEU A 133 5.69 -3.24 -12.30
N GLY A 134 6.70 -4.02 -12.72
CA GLY A 134 6.88 -4.44 -14.10
C GLY A 134 7.13 -3.27 -15.06
N LEU A 135 7.95 -2.30 -14.64
CA LEU A 135 8.24 -1.06 -15.39
C LEU A 135 9.76 -0.82 -15.51
N ASP A 136 10.22 -0.39 -16.67
CA ASP A 136 11.66 -0.15 -16.94
C ASP A 136 12.16 1.19 -16.39
N ALA A 137 11.26 2.17 -16.27
CA ALA A 137 11.52 3.47 -15.68
C ALA A 137 10.23 4.00 -15.04
N TYR A 138 10.31 4.38 -13.76
CA TYR A 138 9.15 4.86 -13.03
C TYR A 138 9.53 5.98 -12.07
N VAL A 139 8.74 7.05 -12.06
CA VAL A 139 8.83 8.13 -11.08
C VAL A 139 7.47 8.34 -10.41
N GLN A 140 7.49 8.85 -9.19
CA GLN A 140 6.29 9.32 -8.51
C GLN A 140 6.07 10.79 -8.86
N ALA A 141 4.97 11.11 -9.56
CA ALA A 141 4.71 12.44 -10.10
C ALA A 141 3.28 12.98 -9.83
N THR A 142 2.47 12.24 -9.08
CA THR A 142 1.02 12.45 -8.97
C THR A 142 0.57 12.98 -7.61
N SER A 143 1.50 13.34 -6.73
CA SER A 143 1.18 13.83 -5.38
C SER A 143 2.12 14.95 -4.88
N PRO A 144 2.41 16.00 -5.68
CA PRO A 144 3.35 17.06 -5.30
C PRO A 144 2.93 17.85 -4.05
N LEU A 145 1.63 17.90 -3.73
CA LEU A 145 1.13 18.59 -2.53
C LEU A 145 1.50 17.89 -1.21
N ARG A 146 1.80 16.59 -1.25
CA ARG A 146 2.03 15.78 -0.03
C ARG A 146 3.32 14.94 -0.07
N ARG A 147 4.00 14.90 -1.21
CA ARG A 147 5.29 14.22 -1.38
C ARG A 147 6.28 15.18 -2.01
N TYR A 148 7.34 15.50 -1.27
CA TYR A 148 8.36 16.42 -1.75
C TYR A 148 9.07 15.94 -3.03
N LEU A 149 9.30 14.63 -3.19
CA LEU A 149 9.95 14.12 -4.40
C LEU A 149 9.07 14.25 -5.65
N ASP A 150 7.74 14.16 -5.53
CA ASP A 150 6.84 14.49 -6.63
C ASP A 150 6.92 15.98 -6.99
N LEU A 151 7.10 16.86 -6.00
CA LEU A 151 7.35 18.28 -6.26
C LEU A 151 8.67 18.50 -6.99
N VAL A 152 9.74 17.79 -6.61
CA VAL A 152 11.03 17.84 -7.34
C VAL A 152 10.85 17.40 -8.79
N VAL A 153 10.09 16.34 -9.06
CA VAL A 153 9.75 15.93 -10.44
C VAL A 153 9.07 17.07 -11.20
N HIS A 154 8.07 17.71 -10.60
CA HIS A 154 7.37 18.85 -11.22
C HIS A 154 8.31 20.03 -11.49
N GLN A 155 9.22 20.34 -10.56
CA GLN A 155 10.20 21.42 -10.73
C GLN A 155 11.16 21.13 -11.89
N GLN A 156 11.67 19.90 -11.99
CA GLN A 156 12.56 19.49 -13.09
C GLN A 156 11.87 19.57 -14.45
N LEU A 157 10.67 19.00 -14.57
CA LEU A 157 9.90 19.05 -15.81
C LEU A 157 9.60 20.50 -16.23
N ARG A 158 9.15 21.34 -15.29
CA ARG A 158 8.84 22.76 -15.59
C ARG A 158 10.07 23.57 -15.95
N ALA A 159 11.21 23.31 -15.33
CA ALA A 159 12.47 23.98 -15.67
C ALA A 159 12.90 23.60 -17.10
N HIS A 160 12.91 22.30 -17.41
CA HIS A 160 13.25 21.80 -18.74
C HIS A 160 12.34 22.35 -19.83
N LEU A 161 11.01 22.27 -19.66
CA LEU A 161 10.04 22.79 -20.63
C LEU A 161 10.14 24.31 -20.85
N ALA A 162 10.69 25.05 -19.87
CA ALA A 162 10.92 26.48 -19.96
C ALA A 162 12.34 26.84 -20.45
N GLY A 163 13.16 25.86 -20.84
CA GLY A 163 14.56 26.08 -21.23
C GLY A 163 15.45 26.60 -20.09
N ARG A 164 15.03 26.41 -18.83
CA ARG A 164 15.77 26.82 -17.63
C ARG A 164 16.71 25.71 -17.16
N PRO A 165 17.79 26.05 -16.43
CA PRO A 165 18.68 25.05 -15.85
C PRO A 165 17.93 24.05 -14.98
N THR A 166 18.19 22.76 -15.21
CA THR A 166 17.72 21.64 -14.40
C THR A 166 18.76 21.26 -13.35
N LEU A 167 18.36 20.42 -12.40
CA LEU A 167 19.29 19.89 -11.42
C LEU A 167 20.07 18.76 -12.07
N ASP A 168 21.34 18.62 -11.71
CA ASP A 168 22.13 17.47 -12.09
C ASP A 168 21.78 16.23 -11.23
N PRO A 169 22.27 15.02 -11.61
CA PRO A 169 22.00 13.81 -10.86
C PRO A 169 22.42 13.86 -9.37
N ALA A 170 23.50 14.57 -9.03
CA ALA A 170 23.99 14.66 -7.66
C ALA A 170 23.07 15.53 -6.80
N ALA A 171 22.63 16.68 -7.31
CA ALA A 171 21.70 17.58 -6.65
C ALA A 171 20.28 16.98 -6.49
N VAL A 172 19.87 16.08 -7.40
CA VAL A 172 18.65 15.26 -7.22
C VAL A 172 18.83 14.26 -6.08
N LEU A 173 19.96 13.56 -6.00
CA LEU A 173 20.22 12.59 -4.92
C LEU A 173 20.33 13.26 -3.54
N GLU A 174 20.90 14.47 -3.46
CA GLU A 174 20.93 15.25 -2.24
C GLU A 174 19.50 15.51 -1.70
N ARG A 175 18.59 15.94 -2.59
CA ARG A 175 17.16 16.15 -2.25
C ARG A 175 16.47 14.86 -1.84
N VAL A 176 16.80 13.75 -2.50
CA VAL A 176 16.33 12.42 -2.11
C VAL A 176 16.77 12.07 -0.69
N GLY A 177 18.04 12.29 -0.35
CA GLY A 177 18.57 12.04 0.99
C GLY A 177 17.84 12.83 2.07
N MET A 178 17.65 14.13 1.85
CA MET A 178 16.89 15.00 2.77
C MET A 178 15.44 14.54 2.93
N ALA A 179 14.78 14.15 1.83
CA ALA A 179 13.40 13.69 1.86
C ALA A 179 13.24 12.34 2.58
N GLU A 180 14.14 11.37 2.34
CA GLU A 180 14.09 10.05 2.98
C GLU A 180 14.29 10.14 4.50
N ALA A 181 15.23 10.99 4.95
CA ALA A 181 15.48 11.19 6.38
C ALA A 181 14.21 11.67 7.11
N ALA A 182 13.50 12.65 6.55
CA ALA A 182 12.23 13.11 7.11
C ALA A 182 11.12 12.05 6.99
N ARG A 183 11.07 11.33 5.86
CA ARG A 183 10.00 10.37 5.54
C ARG A 183 9.94 9.20 6.50
N GLU A 184 11.09 8.71 6.98
CA GLU A 184 11.14 7.59 7.91
C GLU A 184 10.42 7.92 9.23
N HIS A 185 10.74 9.07 9.82
CA HIS A 185 10.11 9.55 11.06
C HIS A 185 8.61 9.80 10.89
N VAL A 186 8.19 10.46 9.79
CA VAL A 186 6.77 10.72 9.50
C VAL A 186 5.99 9.40 9.38
N ARG A 187 6.53 8.41 8.65
CA ARG A 187 5.87 7.10 8.50
C ARG A 187 5.80 6.33 9.82
N LEU A 188 6.83 6.40 10.65
CA LEU A 188 6.80 5.76 11.96
C LEU A 188 5.74 6.39 12.86
N ALA A 189 5.67 7.73 12.89
CA ALA A 189 4.65 8.46 13.63
C ALA A 189 3.25 8.10 13.13
N GLU A 190 2.99 8.13 11.82
CA GLU A 190 1.71 7.74 11.23
C GLU A 190 1.30 6.31 11.61
N ARG A 191 2.21 5.33 11.48
CA ARG A 191 1.92 3.94 11.87
C ARG A 191 1.60 3.81 13.36
N ARG A 192 2.38 4.47 14.22
CA ARG A 192 2.17 4.46 15.67
C ARG A 192 0.86 5.14 16.05
N SER A 193 0.51 6.27 15.45
CA SER A 193 -0.76 6.96 15.68
C SER A 193 -1.95 6.13 15.23
N ARG A 194 -1.89 5.53 14.02
CA ARG A 194 -2.95 4.62 13.55
C ARG A 194 -3.12 3.42 14.49
N ARG A 195 -2.00 2.83 14.93
CA ARG A 195 -2.01 1.73 15.92
C ARG A 195 -2.63 2.19 17.24
N HIS A 196 -2.18 3.32 17.78
CA HIS A 196 -2.69 3.88 19.02
C HIS A 196 -4.20 4.07 18.97
N TRP A 197 -4.73 4.75 17.94
CA TRP A 197 -6.17 4.98 17.83
C TRP A 197 -6.98 3.71 17.57
N THR A 198 -6.39 2.72 16.88
CA THR A 198 -7.01 1.39 16.77
C THR A 198 -7.13 0.72 18.14
N LEU A 199 -6.13 0.87 19.01
CA LEU A 199 -6.14 0.30 20.36
C LEU A 199 -7.08 1.06 21.30
N VAL A 200 -7.18 2.39 21.18
CA VAL A 200 -8.19 3.18 21.92
C VAL A 200 -9.59 2.73 21.52
N TYR A 201 -9.86 2.53 20.22
CA TYR A 201 -11.11 1.94 19.75
C TYR A 201 -11.39 0.59 20.40
N LEU A 202 -10.40 -0.31 20.48
CA LEU A 202 -10.58 -1.61 21.15
C LEU A 202 -10.77 -1.50 22.68
N LEU A 203 -10.24 -0.46 23.33
CA LEU A 203 -10.52 -0.19 24.74
C LEU A 203 -11.96 0.28 24.98
N GLU A 204 -12.53 1.03 24.04
CA GLU A 204 -13.95 1.42 24.04
C GLU A 204 -14.89 0.25 23.72
N HIS A 205 -14.35 -0.84 23.15
CA HIS A 205 -15.09 -2.04 22.76
C HIS A 205 -14.45 -3.32 23.37
N PRO A 206 -14.46 -3.48 24.71
CA PRO A 206 -13.77 -4.60 25.37
C PRO A 206 -14.33 -5.98 24.98
N ASP A 207 -15.60 -6.05 24.59
CA ASP A 207 -16.26 -7.28 24.15
C ASP A 207 -16.09 -7.55 22.64
N TRP A 208 -15.23 -6.78 21.96
CA TRP A 208 -15.00 -6.92 20.53
C TRP A 208 -14.64 -8.37 20.17
N GLN A 209 -15.39 -8.90 19.20
CA GLN A 209 -15.15 -10.17 18.56
C GLN A 209 -15.19 -9.98 17.05
N GLY A 210 -14.37 -10.72 16.34
CA GLY A 210 -14.35 -10.66 14.89
C GLY A 210 -13.44 -11.72 14.27
N GLU A 211 -13.48 -11.71 12.94
CA GLU A 211 -12.78 -12.69 12.12
C GLU A 211 -11.32 -12.30 11.87
N GLY A 212 -10.43 -13.29 12.00
CA GLY A 212 -9.08 -13.27 11.49
C GLY A 212 -8.90 -14.32 10.40
N ILE A 213 -8.16 -13.99 9.35
CA ILE A 213 -7.81 -14.94 8.27
C ILE A 213 -6.36 -15.36 8.44
N VAL A 214 -6.11 -16.66 8.56
CA VAL A 214 -4.76 -17.21 8.77
C VAL A 214 -3.91 -17.05 7.51
N VAL A 215 -2.78 -16.37 7.62
CA VAL A 215 -1.88 -16.07 6.49
C VAL A 215 -0.48 -16.65 6.61
N GLU A 216 -0.08 -17.10 7.81
CA GLU A 216 1.18 -17.80 8.06
C GLU A 216 1.01 -18.71 9.29
N GLN A 217 1.63 -19.88 9.26
CA GLN A 217 1.59 -20.85 10.36
C GLN A 217 2.98 -21.06 10.94
N GLN A 218 3.11 -20.95 12.26
CA GLN A 218 4.31 -21.25 13.03
C GLN A 218 3.92 -21.84 14.39
N PRO A 219 3.41 -23.10 14.44
CA PRO A 219 2.82 -23.67 15.65
C PRO A 219 3.68 -23.48 16.92
N PRO A 220 3.07 -23.11 18.07
CA PRO A 220 1.64 -22.93 18.31
C PRO A 220 1.08 -21.56 17.89
N TRP A 221 1.88 -20.74 17.21
CA TRP A 221 1.49 -19.41 16.75
C TRP A 221 0.98 -19.43 15.31
N ILE A 222 0.01 -18.57 15.03
CA ILE A 222 -0.45 -18.24 13.69
C ILE A 222 -0.35 -16.74 13.47
N THR A 223 -0.10 -16.32 12.23
CA THR A 223 -0.27 -14.92 11.82
C THR A 223 -1.63 -14.79 11.17
N VAL A 224 -2.44 -13.86 11.67
CA VAL A 224 -3.79 -13.58 11.16
C VAL A 224 -3.86 -12.16 10.62
N VAL A 225 -4.53 -11.99 9.49
CA VAL A 225 -5.02 -10.68 9.04
C VAL A 225 -6.41 -10.48 9.64
N ILE A 226 -6.67 -9.35 10.30
CA ILE A 226 -8.00 -9.00 10.83
C ILE A 226 -8.56 -7.91 9.91
N PRO A 227 -9.39 -8.26 8.90
CA PRO A 227 -9.73 -7.32 7.82
C PRO A 227 -10.50 -6.09 8.31
N SER A 228 -11.39 -6.28 9.29
CA SER A 228 -12.21 -5.21 9.87
C SER A 228 -11.41 -4.12 10.58
N LEU A 229 -10.21 -4.48 11.09
CA LEU A 229 -9.29 -3.57 11.76
C LEU A 229 -8.05 -3.21 10.92
N GLY A 230 -7.86 -3.86 9.77
CA GLY A 230 -6.67 -3.69 8.93
C GLY A 230 -5.38 -4.03 9.67
N LEU A 231 -5.44 -4.99 10.60
CA LEU A 231 -4.32 -5.43 11.42
C LEU A 231 -3.75 -6.77 10.92
N ILE A 232 -2.47 -6.99 11.22
CA ILE A 232 -1.80 -8.28 11.05
C ILE A 232 -1.18 -8.63 12.40
N GLU A 233 -1.64 -9.72 13.00
CA GLU A 233 -1.36 -10.06 14.39
C GLU A 233 -0.84 -11.48 14.52
N ARG A 234 0.02 -11.71 15.51
CA ARG A 234 0.40 -13.06 15.92
C ARG A 234 -0.51 -13.51 17.04
N VAL A 235 -1.17 -14.63 16.86
CA VAL A 235 -2.14 -15.19 17.81
C VAL A 235 -1.72 -16.62 18.15
N HIS A 236 -1.86 -16.98 19.42
CA HIS A 236 -1.64 -18.35 19.86
C HIS A 236 -2.88 -19.18 19.52
N ALA A 237 -2.75 -20.19 18.66
CA ALA A 237 -3.85 -21.07 18.28
C ALA A 237 -3.85 -22.35 19.13
N ARG A 238 -5.02 -22.98 19.27
CA ARG A 238 -5.14 -24.33 19.82
C ARG A 238 -5.36 -25.30 18.66
N GLY A 239 -4.38 -26.18 18.42
CA GLY A 239 -4.41 -27.16 17.33
C GLY A 239 -3.83 -26.63 16.02
N GLU A 240 -3.89 -27.47 14.98
CA GLU A 240 -3.50 -27.10 13.62
C GLU A 240 -4.61 -26.32 12.93
N VAL A 241 -4.24 -25.21 12.31
CA VAL A 241 -5.17 -24.30 11.63
C VAL A 241 -4.65 -24.02 10.24
N ALA A 242 -5.41 -24.37 9.21
CA ALA A 242 -5.01 -24.28 7.81
C ALA A 242 -4.81 -22.82 7.32
N LEU A 243 -4.03 -22.63 6.26
CA LEU A 243 -3.90 -21.31 5.63
C LEU A 243 -5.25 -20.90 5.02
N ASN A 244 -5.55 -19.61 5.05
CA ASN A 244 -6.81 -18.99 4.64
C ASN A 244 -8.06 -19.42 5.42
N SER A 245 -7.96 -20.26 6.45
CA SER A 245 -9.12 -20.50 7.31
C SER A 245 -9.48 -19.24 8.09
N THR A 246 -10.78 -19.03 8.27
CA THR A 246 -11.29 -17.98 9.15
C THR A 246 -11.27 -18.46 10.59
N VAL A 247 -10.81 -17.62 11.50
CA VAL A 247 -10.75 -17.88 12.94
C VAL A 247 -11.48 -16.79 13.70
N ALA A 248 -12.23 -17.18 14.71
CA ALA A 248 -12.90 -16.25 15.61
C ALA A 248 -11.92 -15.76 16.67
N LEU A 249 -11.83 -14.44 16.84
CA LEU A 249 -10.92 -13.77 17.78
C LEU A 249 -11.70 -12.85 18.71
N ARG A 250 -11.26 -12.76 19.96
CA ARG A 250 -11.73 -11.75 20.93
C ARG A 250 -10.55 -10.91 21.43
N VAL A 251 -10.81 -9.63 21.73
CA VAL A 251 -9.85 -8.83 22.50
C VAL A 251 -9.78 -9.36 23.93
N ARG A 252 -8.60 -9.79 24.38
CA ARG A 252 -8.36 -10.20 25.77
C ARG A 252 -7.90 -9.03 26.63
N SER A 253 -6.95 -8.24 26.12
CA SER A 253 -6.46 -7.05 26.79
C SER A 253 -5.71 -6.14 25.81
N VAL A 254 -5.62 -4.85 26.14
CA VAL A 254 -4.92 -3.84 25.34
C VAL A 254 -3.89 -3.13 26.22
N SER A 255 -2.64 -3.03 25.75
CA SER A 255 -1.58 -2.20 26.33
C SER A 255 -1.32 -1.02 25.40
N LEU A 256 -1.82 0.16 25.76
CA LEU A 256 -1.52 1.41 25.04
C LEU A 256 -0.04 1.79 25.10
N PRO A 257 0.66 1.71 26.26
CA PRO A 257 2.08 2.06 26.33
C PRO A 257 2.96 1.21 25.39
N ASP A 258 2.65 -0.08 25.26
CA ASP A 258 3.40 -1.00 24.39
C ASP A 258 2.88 -1.04 22.95
N LEU A 259 1.75 -0.38 22.68
CA LEU A 259 1.00 -0.47 21.42
C LEU A 259 0.66 -1.92 21.02
N ARG A 260 0.29 -2.74 22.02
CA ARG A 260 -0.05 -4.17 21.85
C ARG A 260 -1.49 -4.46 22.22
N VAL A 261 -2.03 -5.46 21.55
CA VAL A 261 -3.31 -6.09 21.88
C VAL A 261 -3.05 -7.57 22.03
N HIS A 262 -3.62 -8.16 23.07
CA HIS A 262 -3.61 -9.60 23.30
C HIS A 262 -4.93 -10.17 22.82
N TRP A 263 -4.85 -11.17 21.95
CA TRP A 263 -6.00 -11.83 21.35
C TRP A 263 -6.28 -13.15 22.05
N GLU A 264 -7.55 -13.46 22.22
CA GLU A 264 -8.03 -14.79 22.56
C GLU A 264 -8.53 -15.48 21.29
N PHE A 265 -7.99 -16.67 21.00
CA PHE A 265 -8.46 -17.54 19.93
C PHE A 265 -9.70 -18.32 20.41
N LEU A 266 -10.83 -18.14 19.74
CA LEU A 266 -12.10 -18.78 20.10
C LEU A 266 -12.34 -20.09 19.34
N GLY A 267 -11.76 -20.24 18.14
CA GLY A 267 -11.93 -21.43 17.30
C GLY A 267 -11.74 -21.11 15.82
N VAL A 268 -11.79 -22.16 14.99
CA VAL A 268 -11.91 -22.04 13.53
C VAL A 268 -13.39 -21.92 13.20
N GLU A 269 -13.76 -20.97 12.36
CA GLU A 269 -15.13 -20.86 11.85
C GLU A 269 -15.34 -21.90 10.74
N GLY A 270 -16.48 -22.60 10.80
CA GLY A 270 -16.84 -23.70 9.90
C GLY A 270 -17.46 -23.24 8.59
#